data_AF-A0A6P0ULM3-F1
#
_entry.id   AF-A0A6P0ULM3-F1
#
_cell.length_a   1.000
_cell.length_b   1.000
_cell.length_c   1.000
_cell.angle_alpha   90.00
_cell.angle_beta   90.00
_cell.angle_gamma   90.00
#
_symmetry.space_group_name_H-M   'P 1'
#
loop_
_entity.id
_entity.type
_entity.pdbx_description
1 polymer ?
#
loop_
_entity_poly.entity_id
_entity_poly.type
_entity_poly.pdbx_seq_one_letter_code
_entity_poly.pdbx_strand_id
1 'polypeptide(L)'
;MIKKVCILLILCGSFYLNAQEKQITIRGKVSAMDAALVSAEVTSGKTGETVKTDRNGKYELRTSPGDIVTFSYPGLSDMEIIVEDVSSVLNVNLNSAVNVLDEVVVEKTKIKSQEQLRMEYNVNKNLINTAFGILDKDITNFSVRIIDKTQLLFGNQDLAAAIAFRFPGVRVERLSTNFGQPVIYLRGASQGLFPAIYDVDGLVMNEFPDFIFIENVERIGILSGLGLVNKYGGNANGGVIVINTKGANAYVDPRTGGPFDQAQLRNNIFEGNALSKDQVSKNFPSYLQELYASSSEKEAKALYESQSEKYRSSMYYFLDAFGYFAAKWGNTDFADEIIRNNWYLFRDNPLGLKALAYLYEAVGRDEKAHEIYKEVFILRPNYAQSYRDLALSYREIGDIRKAAAIYARYDYLIGEGFIRAEDKDFTPLIEREFSNLLELHAREFTGADLRKTKSLNSDFEGTRLVFEWNDSEAEFQLQFVNPKNKYFNWEHSLLADADRIRDEKLKGYSCQEYLIDGSLPGTWQINLKYLGNKSLTPSFIKATIYHNYGTSSQRKEVKVFKLQMKDINQELFKIQNSMNLTSN
;
A
#
# COMPACT_ATOMS: atom_id res chain seq x y z
N MET A 1 -19.93 63.57 -31.38
CA MET A 1 -19.10 62.39 -31.07
C MET A 1 -19.30 61.82 -29.65
N ILE A 2 -19.93 62.53 -28.71
CA ILE A 2 -20.01 62.07 -27.30
C ILE A 2 -21.20 61.13 -27.01
N LYS A 3 -22.27 61.16 -27.82
CA LYS A 3 -23.46 60.29 -27.60
C LYS A 3 -23.34 58.84 -28.09
N LYS A 4 -22.32 58.51 -28.91
CA LYS A 4 -22.09 57.13 -29.38
C LYS A 4 -21.09 56.34 -28.52
N VAL A 5 -20.32 57.02 -27.66
CA VAL A 5 -19.32 56.38 -26.78
C VAL A 5 -19.96 55.91 -25.46
N CYS A 6 -21.01 56.57 -24.98
CA CYS A 6 -21.71 56.16 -23.75
C CYS A 6 -22.60 54.92 -23.92
N ILE A 7 -23.02 54.56 -25.14
CA ILE A 7 -23.84 53.37 -25.39
C ILE A 7 -22.97 52.10 -25.50
N LEU A 8 -21.68 52.23 -25.83
CA LEU A 8 -20.75 51.10 -25.87
C LEU A 8 -20.22 50.69 -24.47
N LEU A 9 -20.17 51.63 -23.53
CA LEU A 9 -19.72 51.39 -22.14
C LEU A 9 -20.81 50.80 -21.23
N ILE A 10 -22.09 50.89 -21.61
CA ILE A 10 -23.21 50.31 -20.86
C ILE A 10 -23.53 48.87 -21.34
N LEU A 11 -23.08 48.48 -22.54
CA LEU A 11 -23.24 47.10 -23.03
C LEU A 11 -22.17 46.11 -22.52
N CYS A 12 -21.07 46.61 -21.91
CA CYS A 12 -20.01 45.78 -21.33
C CYS A 12 -20.17 45.54 -19.81
N GLY A 13 -21.20 46.09 -19.17
CA GLY A 13 -21.35 46.10 -17.70
C GLY A 13 -22.22 45.01 -17.09
N SER A 14 -22.81 44.11 -17.87
CA SER A 14 -23.79 43.13 -17.35
C SER A 14 -23.75 41.78 -18.06
N PHE A 15 -22.55 41.25 -18.23
CA PHE A 15 -22.32 39.80 -18.28
C PHE A 15 -21.44 39.41 -17.10
N TYR A 16 -21.90 39.69 -15.88
CA TYR A 16 -21.60 38.79 -14.78
C TYR A 16 -22.34 37.50 -15.11
N LEU A 17 -21.68 36.62 -15.87
CA LEU A 17 -21.98 35.21 -15.86
C LEU A 17 -21.88 34.78 -14.40
N ASN A 18 -23.02 34.78 -13.71
CA ASN A 18 -23.16 33.92 -12.55
C ASN A 18 -22.91 32.52 -13.10
N ALA A 19 -21.71 31.98 -12.87
CA ALA A 19 -21.48 30.56 -13.01
C ALA A 19 -22.50 29.92 -12.07
N GLN A 20 -23.62 29.47 -12.63
CA GLN A 20 -24.65 28.81 -11.86
C GLN A 20 -24.02 27.49 -11.43
N GLU A 21 -23.56 27.48 -10.20
CA GLU A 21 -22.83 26.35 -9.66
C GLU A 21 -23.72 25.12 -9.74
N LYS A 22 -23.22 24.07 -10.41
CA LYS A 22 -24.00 22.86 -10.68
C LYS A 22 -24.36 22.23 -9.34
N GLN A 23 -25.59 22.45 -8.90
CA GLN A 23 -26.12 21.78 -7.72
C GLN A 23 -26.46 20.34 -8.06
N ILE A 24 -26.10 19.44 -7.15
CA ILE A 24 -26.43 18.03 -7.18
C ILE A 24 -27.08 17.64 -5.86
N THR A 25 -27.86 16.57 -5.91
CA THR A 25 -28.43 15.96 -4.71
C THR A 25 -27.67 14.67 -4.44
N ILE A 26 -27.03 14.58 -3.28
CA ILE A 26 -26.46 13.33 -2.78
C ILE A 26 -27.44 12.67 -1.82
N ARG A 27 -27.51 11.35 -1.88
CA ARG A 27 -28.35 10.51 -1.01
C ARG A 27 -27.54 9.35 -0.49
N GLY A 28 -27.95 8.75 0.61
CA GLY A 28 -27.31 7.54 1.08
C GLY A 28 -27.79 7.10 2.43
N LYS A 29 -27.06 6.17 3.02
CA LYS A 29 -27.26 5.68 4.38
C LYS A 29 -25.99 5.89 5.20
N VAL A 30 -26.15 6.35 6.44
CA VAL A 30 -25.07 6.37 7.45
C VAL A 30 -25.29 5.20 8.41
N SER A 31 -24.25 4.42 8.63
CA SER A 31 -24.24 3.27 9.53
C SER A 31 -22.98 3.22 10.39
N ALA A 32 -22.99 2.41 11.43
CA ALA A 32 -21.80 1.99 12.18
C ALA A 32 -21.97 0.51 12.52
N MET A 33 -20.93 -0.30 12.30
CA MET A 33 -20.98 -1.77 12.52
C MET A 33 -22.22 -2.41 11.88
N ASP A 34 -22.51 -2.02 10.63
CA ASP A 34 -23.67 -2.43 9.82
C ASP A 34 -25.06 -2.03 10.36
N ALA A 35 -25.14 -1.36 11.51
CA ALA A 35 -26.37 -0.81 12.05
C ALA A 35 -26.63 0.60 11.52
N ALA A 36 -27.89 0.91 11.18
CA ALA A 36 -28.27 2.25 10.74
C ALA A 36 -28.16 3.26 11.89
N LEU A 37 -27.55 4.42 11.64
CA LEU A 37 -27.46 5.49 12.63
C LEU A 37 -28.62 6.48 12.45
N VAL A 38 -29.43 6.65 13.49
CA VAL A 38 -30.55 7.60 13.51
C VAL A 38 -30.04 8.94 14.05
N SER A 39 -30.41 10.05 13.40
CA SER A 39 -29.95 11.41 13.78
C SER A 39 -28.44 11.64 13.68
N ALA A 40 -27.73 10.88 12.84
CA ALA A 40 -26.39 11.28 12.40
C ALA A 40 -26.46 12.56 11.59
N GLU A 41 -25.47 13.43 11.74
CA GLU A 41 -25.41 14.73 11.09
C GLU A 41 -24.61 14.61 9.80
N VAL A 42 -25.17 15.17 8.71
CA VAL A 42 -24.53 15.26 7.40
C VAL A 42 -24.49 16.73 7.02
N THR A 43 -23.30 17.32 7.00
CA THR A 43 -23.10 18.76 6.88
C THR A 43 -22.30 19.10 5.63
N SER A 44 -22.83 20.02 4.82
CA SER A 44 -22.09 20.64 3.72
C SER A 44 -21.10 21.65 4.29
N GLY A 45 -19.81 21.47 4.01
CA GLY A 45 -18.77 22.44 4.38
C GLY A 45 -18.91 23.78 3.65
N LYS A 46 -19.49 23.77 2.45
CA LYS A 46 -19.68 24.96 1.62
C LYS A 46 -20.92 25.77 1.93
N THR A 47 -22.08 25.13 2.09
CA THR A 47 -23.35 25.82 2.36
C THR A 47 -23.63 25.96 3.85
N GLY A 48 -23.00 25.13 4.68
CA GLY A 48 -23.32 25.00 6.11
C GLY A 48 -24.66 24.29 6.36
N GLU A 49 -25.32 23.78 5.31
CA GLU A 49 -26.55 23.01 5.46
C GLU A 49 -26.27 21.68 6.16
N THR A 50 -26.97 21.43 7.27
CA THR A 50 -26.91 20.17 8.01
C THR A 50 -28.25 19.45 7.92
N VAL A 51 -28.22 18.21 7.47
CA VAL A 51 -29.37 17.30 7.51
C VAL A 51 -29.11 16.17 8.51
N LYS A 52 -30.19 15.60 9.06
CA LYS A 52 -30.11 14.47 9.99
C LYS A 52 -30.68 13.22 9.36
N THR A 53 -30.04 12.08 9.63
CA THR A 53 -30.50 10.78 9.12
C THR A 53 -31.83 10.34 9.74
N ASP A 54 -32.64 9.64 8.94
CA ASP A 54 -33.92 9.07 9.39
C ASP A 54 -33.74 7.81 10.25
N ARG A 55 -34.87 7.17 10.62
CA ARG A 55 -34.88 5.92 11.42
C ARG A 55 -34.18 4.73 10.74
N ASN A 56 -33.98 4.79 9.44
CA ASN A 56 -33.27 3.78 8.64
C ASN A 56 -31.84 4.22 8.29
N GLY A 57 -31.37 5.34 8.85
CA GLY A 57 -30.07 5.93 8.59
C GLY A 57 -29.97 6.70 7.27
N LYS A 58 -31.07 6.94 6.57
CA LYS A 58 -31.07 7.57 5.25
C LYS A 58 -31.00 9.09 5.34
N TYR A 59 -30.34 9.72 4.37
CA TYR A 59 -30.27 11.17 4.23
C TYR A 59 -30.38 11.61 2.75
N GLU A 60 -30.67 12.89 2.57
CA GLU A 60 -30.63 13.60 1.29
C GLU A 60 -30.06 15.00 1.55
N LEU A 61 -29.02 15.40 0.82
CA LEU A 61 -28.38 16.72 0.96
C LEU A 61 -28.17 17.33 -0.43
N ARG A 62 -28.47 18.63 -0.56
CA ARG A 62 -28.16 19.40 -1.77
C ARG A 62 -26.81 20.07 -1.61
N THR A 63 -25.93 19.87 -2.58
CA THR A 63 -24.55 20.35 -2.54
C THR A 63 -24.05 20.58 -3.98
N SER A 64 -22.76 20.85 -4.15
CA SER A 64 -22.09 21.03 -5.44
C SER A 64 -20.80 20.21 -5.48
N PRO A 65 -20.35 19.76 -6.66
CA PRO A 65 -19.01 19.19 -6.82
C PRO A 65 -17.91 20.08 -6.21
N GLY A 66 -16.94 19.46 -5.56
CA GLY A 66 -15.87 20.11 -4.81
C GLY A 66 -16.21 20.48 -3.36
N ASP A 67 -17.46 20.29 -2.92
CA ASP A 67 -17.83 20.45 -1.50
C ASP A 67 -17.28 19.29 -0.65
N ILE A 68 -16.91 19.60 0.59
CA ILE A 68 -16.52 18.62 1.60
C ILE A 68 -17.74 18.37 2.47
N VAL A 69 -18.28 17.16 2.41
CA VAL A 69 -19.43 16.75 3.24
C VAL A 69 -18.91 15.97 4.44
N THR A 70 -19.22 16.47 5.63
CA THR A 70 -18.84 15.86 6.90
C THR A 70 -19.99 15.04 7.46
N PHE A 71 -19.71 13.79 7.81
CA PHE A 71 -20.62 12.85 8.45
C PHE A 71 -20.19 12.67 9.90
N SER A 72 -21.06 12.96 10.86
CA SER A 72 -20.73 12.89 12.29
C SER A 72 -21.82 12.22 13.11
N TYR A 73 -21.41 11.58 14.20
CA TYR A 73 -22.32 10.98 15.18
C TYR A 73 -21.65 10.94 16.57
N PRO A 74 -22.37 11.23 17.67
CA PRO A 74 -21.79 11.23 19.00
C PRO A 74 -21.06 9.93 19.35
N GLY A 75 -19.76 10.04 19.67
CA GLY A 75 -18.92 8.91 20.07
C GLY A 75 -18.24 8.16 18.93
N LEU A 76 -18.42 8.58 17.67
CA LEU A 76 -17.74 8.04 16.49
C LEU A 76 -16.77 9.07 15.91
N SER A 77 -15.84 8.62 15.06
CA SER A 77 -15.01 9.51 14.25
C SER A 77 -15.84 10.14 13.14
N ASP A 78 -15.65 11.43 12.93
CA ASP A 78 -16.20 12.12 11.77
C ASP A 78 -15.54 11.59 10.49
N MET A 79 -16.33 11.51 9.41
CA MET A 79 -15.83 11.15 8.08
C MET A 79 -16.08 12.31 7.13
N GLU A 80 -15.07 12.70 6.37
CA GLU A 80 -15.15 13.74 5.36
C GLU A 80 -15.07 13.12 3.96
N ILE A 81 -15.98 13.51 3.06
CA ILE A 81 -15.98 13.06 1.67
C ILE A 81 -16.07 14.27 0.74
N ILE A 82 -15.15 14.35 -0.22
CA ILE A 82 -15.24 15.31 -1.32
C ILE A 82 -16.25 14.82 -2.35
N VAL A 83 -17.24 15.65 -2.61
CA VAL A 83 -18.29 15.43 -3.61
C VAL A 83 -17.73 15.66 -5.02
N GLU A 84 -17.93 14.71 -5.92
CA GLU A 84 -17.52 14.80 -7.33
C GLU A 84 -18.71 15.03 -8.26
N ASP A 85 -18.42 15.26 -9.55
CA ASP A 85 -19.41 15.46 -10.61
C ASP A 85 -20.42 14.30 -10.77
N VAL A 86 -20.02 13.10 -10.36
CA VAL A 86 -20.80 11.85 -10.44
C VAL A 86 -21.36 11.38 -9.09
N SER A 87 -21.05 12.08 -7.99
CA SER A 87 -21.52 11.71 -6.66
C SER A 87 -23.04 11.83 -6.59
N SER A 88 -23.71 10.70 -6.40
CA SER A 88 -25.17 10.63 -6.29
C SER A 88 -25.60 9.78 -5.10
N VAL A 89 -24.94 8.63 -4.90
CA VAL A 89 -25.14 7.74 -3.76
C VAL A 89 -23.85 7.66 -2.95
N LEU A 90 -23.92 8.07 -1.68
CA LEU A 90 -22.81 8.02 -0.73
C LEU A 90 -23.26 7.32 0.56
N ASN A 91 -23.07 6.00 0.61
CA ASN A 91 -23.28 5.21 1.82
C ASN A 91 -22.01 5.22 2.68
N VAL A 92 -22.16 5.59 3.95
CA VAL A 92 -21.04 5.83 4.87
C VAL A 92 -21.13 4.91 6.08
N ASN A 93 -20.02 4.26 6.41
CA ASN A 93 -19.86 3.49 7.65
C ASN A 93 -18.91 4.26 8.58
N LEU A 94 -19.44 4.85 9.64
CA LEU A 94 -18.67 5.56 10.65
C LEU A 94 -18.03 4.56 11.61
N ASN A 95 -16.76 4.79 11.90
CA ASN A 95 -15.98 3.97 12.81
C ASN A 95 -15.92 4.63 14.19
N SER A 96 -15.70 3.82 15.23
CA SER A 96 -15.42 4.35 16.57
C SER A 96 -14.23 5.30 16.52
N ALA A 97 -14.26 6.34 17.36
CA ALA A 97 -13.14 7.25 17.56
C ALA A 97 -11.93 6.52 18.15
N VAL A 98 -11.22 5.80 17.30
CA VAL A 98 -9.90 5.25 17.58
C VAL A 98 -8.94 6.25 16.97
N ASN A 99 -8.11 6.86 17.82
CA ASN A 99 -6.95 7.62 17.36
C ASN A 99 -6.07 6.64 16.59
N VAL A 100 -6.25 6.56 15.27
CA VAL A 100 -5.28 5.96 14.38
C VAL A 100 -4.13 6.94 14.34
N LEU A 101 -3.20 6.76 15.27
CA LEU A 101 -1.84 7.28 15.11
C LEU A 101 -1.34 6.72 13.78
N ASP A 102 -0.70 7.57 12.95
CA ASP A 102 0.04 7.15 11.76
C ASP A 102 0.70 5.81 12.06
N GLU A 103 0.25 4.75 11.39
CA GLU A 103 0.88 3.46 11.48
C GLU A 103 2.18 3.52 10.66
N VAL A 104 3.16 4.26 11.17
CA VAL A 104 4.54 3.81 11.02
C VAL A 104 4.58 2.54 11.85
N VAL A 105 4.45 1.39 11.20
CA VAL A 105 4.51 0.05 11.80
C VAL A 105 5.78 -0.08 12.64
N VAL A 106 5.71 0.33 13.90
CA VAL A 106 6.58 -0.08 15.00
C VAL A 106 5.83 0.16 16.33
N GLU A 107 4.65 -0.43 16.52
CA GLU A 107 4.25 -0.79 17.89
C GLU A 107 5.12 -1.98 18.33
N LYS A 108 6.40 -1.72 18.60
CA LYS A 108 7.19 -2.58 19.47
C LYS A 108 6.51 -2.49 20.83
N THR A 109 5.72 -3.51 21.19
CA THR A 109 5.64 -3.90 22.59
C THR A 109 7.08 -3.91 23.11
N LYS A 110 7.42 -3.07 24.10
CA LYS A 110 8.79 -3.03 24.66
C LYS A 110 9.25 -4.43 25.12
N ILE A 111 8.27 -5.29 25.44
CA ILE A 111 8.47 -6.69 25.81
C ILE A 111 8.44 -7.53 24.54
N LYS A 112 9.62 -7.99 24.13
CA LYS A 112 9.81 -8.93 23.01
C LYS A 112 9.64 -10.36 23.47
N SER A 113 9.20 -11.24 22.56
CA SER A 113 9.22 -12.68 22.81
C SER A 113 10.67 -13.19 22.89
N GLN A 114 10.87 -14.35 23.52
CA GLN A 114 12.20 -14.98 23.58
C GLN A 114 12.75 -15.27 22.17
N GLU A 115 11.89 -15.65 21.23
CA GLU A 115 12.31 -15.87 19.84
C GLU A 115 12.79 -14.57 19.17
N GLN A 116 12.10 -13.44 19.41
CA GLN A 116 12.55 -12.13 18.94
C GLN A 116 13.90 -11.73 19.54
N LEU A 117 14.09 -11.95 20.84
CA LEU A 117 15.36 -11.67 21.51
C LEU A 117 16.50 -12.56 21.00
N ARG A 118 16.22 -13.83 20.66
CA ARG A 118 17.20 -14.74 20.03
C ARG A 118 17.65 -14.21 18.67
N MET A 119 16.70 -13.77 17.84
CA MET A 119 17.01 -13.20 16.53
C MET A 119 17.88 -11.94 16.62
N GLU A 120 17.72 -11.15 17.69
CA GLU A 120 18.51 -9.93 17.91
C GLU A 120 19.83 -10.15 18.65
N TYR A 121 20.02 -11.28 19.34
CA TYR A 121 21.13 -11.49 20.28
C TYR A 121 22.52 -11.15 19.71
N ASN A 122 22.80 -11.60 18.49
CA ASN A 122 24.10 -11.40 17.84
C ASN A 122 24.40 -9.91 17.56
N VAL A 123 23.36 -9.10 17.28
CA VAL A 123 23.51 -7.68 16.91
C VAL A 123 23.27 -6.74 18.10
N ASN A 124 22.40 -7.11 19.02
CA ASN A 124 22.03 -6.32 20.18
C ASN A 124 22.89 -6.69 21.39
N LYS A 125 23.90 -5.86 21.66
CA LYS A 125 24.85 -6.02 22.78
C LYS A 125 24.25 -5.83 24.17
N ASN A 126 22.98 -5.43 24.25
CA ASN A 126 22.25 -5.25 25.50
C ASN A 126 21.57 -6.54 25.98
N LEU A 127 21.67 -7.62 25.18
CA LEU A 127 21.09 -8.92 25.48
C LEU A 127 22.09 -9.87 26.12
N ILE A 128 21.64 -10.58 27.15
CA ILE A 128 22.35 -11.68 27.80
C ILE A 128 21.42 -12.89 27.94
N ASN A 129 21.78 -14.02 27.36
CA ASN A 129 21.09 -15.29 27.56
C ASN A 129 21.38 -15.82 28.96
N THR A 130 20.36 -16.21 29.71
CA THR A 130 20.50 -16.73 31.07
C THR A 130 19.74 -18.05 31.19
N ALA A 131 19.88 -18.76 32.32
CA ALA A 131 19.12 -19.99 32.62
C ALA A 131 17.59 -19.86 32.48
N PHE A 132 17.05 -18.64 32.46
CA PHE A 132 15.61 -18.35 32.35
C PHE A 132 15.23 -17.66 31.04
N GLY A 133 16.11 -17.72 30.03
CA GLY A 133 15.95 -17.06 28.75
C GLY A 133 16.75 -15.76 28.62
N ILE A 134 16.67 -15.16 27.44
CA ILE A 134 17.37 -13.92 27.12
C ILE A 134 16.75 -12.75 27.88
N LEU A 135 17.65 -12.00 28.51
CA LEU A 135 17.39 -10.81 29.29
C LEU A 135 17.88 -9.59 28.52
N ASP A 136 17.05 -8.55 28.45
CA ASP A 136 17.41 -7.25 27.88
C ASP A 136 17.66 -6.23 28.99
N LYS A 137 18.90 -5.73 29.07
CA LYS A 137 19.32 -4.82 30.14
C LYS A 137 18.49 -3.53 30.20
N ASP A 138 17.91 -3.09 29.07
CA ASP A 138 17.25 -1.78 28.96
C ASP A 138 15.83 -1.80 29.53
N ILE A 139 15.24 -2.98 29.72
CA ILE A 139 13.88 -3.16 30.26
C ILE A 139 13.86 -3.86 31.63
N THR A 140 14.99 -4.37 32.10
CA THR A 140 15.07 -5.02 33.42
C THR A 140 14.98 -4.02 34.57
N ASN A 141 14.32 -4.42 35.66
CA ASN A 141 14.17 -3.62 36.88
C ASN A 141 15.37 -3.73 37.85
N PHE A 142 16.51 -4.27 37.40
CA PHE A 142 17.73 -4.37 38.18
C PHE A 142 18.96 -4.06 37.34
N SER A 143 20.09 -3.75 38.01
CA SER A 143 21.35 -3.43 37.34
C SER A 143 21.93 -4.66 36.63
N VAL A 144 22.01 -4.57 35.30
CA VAL A 144 22.66 -5.52 34.40
C VAL A 144 23.76 -4.79 33.65
N ARG A 145 24.99 -5.30 33.73
CA ARG A 145 26.14 -4.79 32.97
C ARG A 145 26.65 -5.90 32.07
N ILE A 146 26.92 -5.60 30.81
CA ILE A 146 27.36 -6.61 29.84
C ILE A 146 28.74 -6.23 29.31
N ILE A 147 29.65 -7.21 29.29
CA ILE A 147 30.96 -7.14 28.66
C ILE A 147 30.90 -8.01 27.40
N ASP A 148 31.07 -7.39 26.24
CA ASP A 148 31.12 -8.09 24.95
C ASP A 148 32.51 -8.66 24.67
N LYS A 149 32.62 -9.73 23.85
CA LYS A 149 33.91 -10.32 23.44
C LYS A 149 34.93 -9.30 22.95
N THR A 150 34.47 -8.24 22.28
CA THR A 150 35.36 -7.17 21.78
C THR A 150 36.02 -6.35 22.89
N GLN A 151 35.47 -6.41 24.10
CA GLN A 151 35.98 -5.73 25.28
C GLN A 151 36.84 -6.63 26.17
N LEU A 152 36.85 -7.95 25.92
CA LEU A 152 37.67 -8.91 26.65
C LEU A 152 39.11 -8.87 26.11
N LEU A 153 40.06 -8.59 27.00
CA LEU A 153 41.48 -8.58 26.65
C LEU A 153 42.06 -9.99 26.86
N PHE A 154 42.60 -10.59 25.79
CA PHE A 154 43.20 -11.93 25.81
C PHE A 154 44.51 -12.02 26.63
N GLY A 155 45.02 -10.89 27.13
CA GLY A 155 46.18 -10.85 28.03
C GLY A 155 45.84 -11.10 29.52
N ASN A 156 44.56 -11.24 29.87
CA ASN A 156 44.14 -11.60 31.22
C ASN A 156 44.37 -13.09 31.49
N GLN A 157 44.76 -13.42 32.72
CA GLN A 157 45.03 -14.80 33.12
C GLN A 157 43.77 -15.68 33.16
N ASP A 158 42.62 -15.12 33.55
CA ASP A 158 41.33 -15.83 33.62
C ASP A 158 40.13 -14.86 33.58
N LEU A 159 38.90 -15.41 33.63
CA LEU A 159 37.66 -14.63 33.61
C LEU A 159 37.53 -13.66 34.80
N ALA A 160 38.02 -14.05 35.98
CA ALA A 160 37.97 -13.20 37.16
C ALA A 160 38.84 -11.95 36.97
N ALA A 161 40.02 -12.08 36.37
CA ALA A 161 40.86 -10.94 36.00
C ALA A 161 40.20 -10.07 34.92
N ALA A 162 39.48 -10.66 33.96
CA ALA A 162 38.76 -9.91 32.94
C ALA A 162 37.59 -9.07 33.49
N ILE A 163 36.99 -9.52 34.59
CA ILE A 163 35.89 -8.84 35.30
C ILE A 163 36.41 -7.83 36.34
N ALA A 164 37.58 -8.10 36.93
CA ALA A 164 38.15 -7.28 37.99
C ALA A 164 38.31 -5.81 37.56
N PHE A 165 37.96 -4.89 38.47
CA PHE A 165 38.11 -3.44 38.32
C PHE A 165 37.41 -2.80 37.10
N ARG A 166 36.61 -3.55 36.33
CA ARG A 166 35.81 -3.01 35.22
C ARG A 166 34.66 -2.12 35.67
N PHE A 167 34.17 -2.37 36.87
CA PHE A 167 32.90 -1.86 37.33
C PHE A 167 32.94 -1.50 38.82
N PRO A 168 32.37 -0.34 39.22
CA PRO A 168 32.23 -0.01 40.63
C PRO A 168 31.44 -1.09 41.37
N GLY A 169 31.96 -1.50 42.53
CA GLY A 169 31.35 -2.52 43.40
C GLY A 169 31.83 -3.96 43.18
N VAL A 170 32.62 -4.22 42.12
CA VAL A 170 33.17 -5.56 41.85
C VAL A 170 34.50 -5.75 42.56
N ARG A 171 34.61 -6.77 43.39
CA ARG A 171 35.84 -7.18 44.09
C ARG A 171 36.14 -8.65 43.82
N VAL A 172 37.38 -8.96 43.47
CA VAL A 172 37.87 -10.33 43.28
C VAL A 172 38.84 -10.64 44.40
N GLU A 173 38.63 -11.76 45.09
CA GLU A 173 39.50 -12.26 46.15
C GLU A 173 40.14 -13.58 45.74
N ARG A 174 41.46 -13.68 45.91
CA ARG A 174 42.22 -14.91 45.70
C ARG A 174 42.93 -15.28 46.98
N LEU A 175 42.63 -16.47 47.50
CA LEU A 175 43.36 -17.03 48.63
C LEU A 175 44.62 -17.71 48.10
N SER A 176 45.74 -17.54 48.81
CA SER A 176 47.02 -18.18 48.46
C SER A 176 46.95 -19.71 48.41
N THR A 177 46.02 -20.30 49.16
CA THR A 177 45.77 -21.74 49.22
C THR A 177 44.90 -22.27 48.08
N ASN A 178 44.20 -21.40 47.33
CA ASN A 178 43.29 -21.80 46.25
C ASN A 178 43.26 -20.76 45.13
N PHE A 179 44.42 -20.47 44.54
CA PHE A 179 44.59 -19.38 43.57
C PHE A 179 43.74 -19.53 42.29
N GLY A 180 43.43 -20.78 41.92
CA GLY A 180 42.63 -21.12 40.73
C GLY A 180 41.11 -20.98 40.90
N GLN A 181 40.63 -20.76 42.13
CA GLN A 181 39.20 -20.60 42.43
C GLN A 181 38.96 -19.24 43.11
N PRO A 182 39.03 -18.13 42.34
CA PRO A 182 38.75 -16.79 42.85
C PRO A 182 37.30 -16.64 43.27
N VAL A 183 37.06 -15.86 44.32
CA VAL A 183 35.71 -15.49 44.77
C VAL A 183 35.40 -14.06 44.31
N ILE A 184 34.30 -13.88 43.60
CA ILE A 184 33.88 -12.57 43.08
C ILE A 184 32.69 -12.04 43.88
N TYR A 185 32.79 -10.80 44.35
CA TYR A 185 31.74 -10.06 45.04
C TYR A 185 31.28 -8.89 44.16
N LEU A 186 29.96 -8.76 43.97
CA LEU A 186 29.39 -7.70 43.11
C LEU A 186 28.84 -6.50 43.89
N ARG A 187 28.89 -6.55 45.24
CA ARG A 187 28.40 -5.52 46.15
C ARG A 187 29.38 -5.29 47.31
N GLY A 188 29.34 -4.08 47.88
CA GLY A 188 30.21 -3.68 48.98
C GLY A 188 29.86 -4.30 50.34
N ALA A 189 30.84 -4.30 51.24
CA ALA A 189 30.76 -4.98 52.54
C ALA A 189 29.69 -4.45 53.52
N SER A 190 29.13 -3.25 53.28
CA SER A 190 28.12 -2.63 54.15
C SER A 190 26.76 -3.35 54.15
N GLN A 191 26.53 -4.32 53.25
CA GLN A 191 25.29 -5.09 53.09
C GLN A 191 25.50 -6.61 53.26
N GLY A 192 26.69 -7.03 53.73
CA GLY A 192 27.13 -8.43 53.78
C GLY A 192 27.95 -8.85 52.55
N LEU A 193 29.05 -9.57 52.79
CA LEU A 193 29.93 -10.11 51.74
C LEU A 193 29.41 -11.47 51.26
N PHE A 194 28.42 -11.45 50.37
CA PHE A 194 27.92 -12.67 49.72
C PHE A 194 28.62 -12.87 48.37
N PRO A 195 29.20 -14.05 48.11
CA PRO A 195 29.82 -14.34 46.82
C PRO A 195 28.76 -14.38 45.71
N ALA A 196 29.13 -13.98 44.50
CA ALA A 196 28.29 -14.18 43.33
C ALA A 196 28.29 -15.65 42.92
N ILE A 197 27.17 -16.08 42.35
CA ILE A 197 27.06 -17.37 41.65
C ILE A 197 27.27 -17.16 40.15
N TYR A 198 27.48 -18.26 39.42
CA TYR A 198 27.74 -18.26 37.99
C TYR A 198 26.62 -18.96 37.23
N ASP A 199 26.29 -18.44 36.06
CA ASP A 199 25.36 -19.04 35.10
C ASP A 199 26.11 -19.18 33.77
N VAL A 200 26.55 -20.40 33.45
CA VAL A 200 27.34 -20.68 32.24
C VAL A 200 26.43 -21.36 31.24
N ASP A 201 26.03 -20.64 30.18
CA ASP A 201 25.12 -21.11 29.14
C ASP A 201 23.81 -21.74 29.68
N GLY A 202 23.31 -21.24 30.81
CA GLY A 202 22.10 -21.73 31.48
C GLY A 202 22.36 -22.70 32.63
N LEU A 203 23.60 -23.15 32.84
CA LEU A 203 23.98 -24.00 33.97
C LEU A 203 24.41 -23.14 35.17
N VAL A 204 23.62 -23.18 36.25
CA VAL A 204 23.88 -22.42 37.47
C VAL A 204 24.83 -23.18 38.39
N MET A 205 25.89 -22.52 38.85
CA MET A 205 26.90 -23.08 39.74
C MET A 205 27.40 -22.06 40.78
N ASN A 206 27.88 -22.57 41.92
CA ASN A 206 28.41 -21.75 43.00
C ASN A 206 29.94 -21.58 42.94
N GLU A 207 30.62 -22.51 42.28
CA GLU A 207 32.08 -22.51 42.12
C GLU A 207 32.49 -21.74 40.87
N PHE A 208 33.71 -21.20 40.85
CA PHE A 208 34.19 -20.42 39.73
C PHE A 208 34.44 -21.34 38.52
N PRO A 209 33.93 -21.00 37.31
CA PRO A 209 34.06 -21.84 36.13
C PRO A 209 35.44 -21.69 35.48
N ASP A 210 36.45 -22.27 36.11
CA ASP A 210 37.85 -22.30 35.65
C ASP A 210 38.05 -23.08 34.34
N PHE A 211 37.07 -23.90 33.95
CA PHE A 211 37.04 -24.63 32.68
C PHE A 211 36.70 -23.77 31.45
N ILE A 212 36.25 -22.52 31.64
CA ILE A 212 35.93 -21.60 30.52
C ILE A 212 37.09 -20.65 30.26
N PHE A 213 37.68 -20.78 29.08
CA PHE A 213 38.70 -19.86 28.59
C PHE A 213 38.11 -18.58 27.99
N ILE A 214 38.79 -17.44 28.16
CA ILE A 214 38.32 -16.09 27.75
C ILE A 214 38.01 -16.04 26.25
N GLU A 215 38.81 -16.72 25.44
CA GLU A 215 38.65 -16.81 23.99
C GLU A 215 37.37 -17.48 23.53
N ASN A 216 36.74 -18.30 24.38
CA ASN A 216 35.48 -18.98 24.09
C ASN A 216 34.26 -18.19 24.55
N VAL A 217 34.45 -17.06 25.22
CA VAL A 217 33.36 -16.21 25.69
C VAL A 217 32.85 -15.30 24.57
N GLU A 218 31.53 -15.30 24.41
CA GLU A 218 30.80 -14.35 23.56
C GLU A 218 30.48 -13.08 24.36
N ARG A 219 29.88 -13.21 25.55
CA ARG A 219 29.56 -12.08 26.46
C ARG A 219 29.52 -12.52 27.93
N ILE A 220 29.78 -11.58 28.84
CA ILE A 220 29.61 -11.73 30.28
C ILE A 220 28.57 -10.74 30.79
N GLY A 221 27.52 -11.22 31.44
CA GLY A 221 26.52 -10.41 32.14
C GLY A 221 26.79 -10.37 33.64
N ILE A 222 26.82 -9.18 34.23
CA ILE A 222 26.98 -8.95 35.67
C ILE A 222 25.67 -8.40 36.21
N LEU A 223 24.93 -9.25 36.90
CA LEU A 223 23.59 -8.98 37.40
C LEU A 223 23.69 -8.77 38.93
N SER A 224 23.30 -7.59 39.40
CA SER A 224 23.60 -7.14 40.77
C SER A 224 22.40 -6.62 41.55
N GLY A 225 21.16 -6.81 41.11
CA GLY A 225 19.96 -6.41 41.86
C GLY A 225 19.30 -7.52 42.68
N LEU A 226 18.51 -7.13 43.69
CA LEU A 226 17.85 -8.08 44.61
C LEU A 226 16.75 -8.91 43.95
N GLY A 227 16.20 -8.48 42.81
CA GLY A 227 15.20 -9.24 42.05
C GLY A 227 15.70 -10.59 41.52
N LEU A 228 17.02 -10.85 41.56
CA LEU A 228 17.62 -12.12 41.11
C LEU A 228 17.25 -13.30 41.99
N VAL A 229 16.99 -13.07 43.30
CA VAL A 229 16.63 -14.16 44.23
C VAL A 229 15.32 -14.84 43.87
N ASN A 230 14.43 -14.12 43.17
CA ASN A 230 13.16 -14.67 42.70
C ASN A 230 13.35 -15.70 41.57
N LYS A 231 14.46 -15.59 40.81
CA LYS A 231 14.78 -16.52 39.71
C LYS A 231 15.82 -17.55 40.12
N TYR A 232 16.94 -17.11 40.68
CA TYR A 232 18.12 -17.92 40.98
C TYR A 232 18.18 -18.43 42.44
N GLY A 233 17.19 -18.07 43.28
CA GLY A 233 17.14 -18.50 44.69
C GLY A 233 18.09 -17.73 45.62
N GLY A 234 18.13 -18.14 46.89
CA GLY A 234 18.83 -17.42 47.96
C GLY A 234 20.35 -17.25 47.77
N ASN A 235 20.98 -18.16 47.02
CA ASN A 235 22.42 -18.06 46.73
C ASN A 235 22.76 -16.88 45.79
N ALA A 236 21.78 -16.36 45.05
CA ALA A 236 21.96 -15.16 44.22
C ALA A 236 21.96 -13.84 45.01
N ASN A 237 21.94 -13.89 46.35
CA ASN A 237 22.05 -12.70 47.20
C ASN A 237 23.31 -11.88 46.91
N GLY A 238 24.42 -12.53 46.52
CA GLY A 238 25.67 -11.86 46.09
C GLY A 238 25.66 -11.35 44.64
N GLY A 239 24.60 -11.64 43.88
CA GLY A 239 24.48 -11.38 42.45
C GLY A 239 24.83 -12.60 41.59
N VAL A 240 24.67 -12.45 40.27
CA VAL A 240 24.88 -13.53 39.29
C VAL A 240 25.82 -13.04 38.19
N ILE A 241 26.83 -13.84 37.86
CA ILE A 241 27.71 -13.64 36.71
C ILE A 241 27.30 -14.65 35.64
N VAL A 242 26.68 -14.15 34.57
CA VAL A 242 26.24 -14.94 33.43
C VAL A 242 27.36 -14.97 32.38
N ILE A 243 27.75 -16.14 31.92
CA ILE A 243 28.81 -16.35 30.93
C ILE A 243 28.19 -17.07 29.73
N ASN A 244 28.15 -16.37 28.60
CA ASN A 244 27.68 -16.92 27.35
C ASN A 244 28.87 -17.27 26.47
N THR A 245 28.98 -18.53 26.08
CA THR A 245 30.03 -19.00 25.18
C THR A 245 29.63 -18.81 23.71
N LYS A 246 30.64 -18.74 22.84
CA LYS A 246 30.47 -18.60 21.37
C LYS A 246 29.71 -19.77 20.76
N GLY A 247 29.85 -20.97 21.31
CA GLY A 247 29.21 -22.19 20.79
C GLY A 247 27.72 -22.27 21.13
N ALA A 248 27.35 -22.00 22.37
CA ALA A 248 25.97 -22.13 22.83
C ALA A 248 25.05 -20.95 22.44
N ASN A 249 25.63 -19.78 22.13
CA ASN A 249 24.89 -18.54 21.89
C ASN A 249 25.07 -17.98 20.47
N ALA A 250 25.15 -18.88 19.48
CA ALA A 250 25.15 -18.52 18.06
C ALA A 250 23.74 -18.66 17.48
N TYR A 251 22.98 -17.56 17.47
CA TYR A 251 21.64 -17.53 16.85
C TYR A 251 21.74 -17.00 15.43
N VAL A 252 21.81 -17.90 14.45
CA VAL A 252 21.94 -17.55 13.03
C VAL A 252 20.67 -17.86 12.26
N ASP A 253 20.44 -17.12 11.17
CA ASP A 253 19.38 -17.43 10.22
C ASP A 253 19.72 -18.77 9.53
N PRO A 254 18.87 -19.81 9.65
CA PRO A 254 19.14 -21.11 9.05
C PRO A 254 19.32 -21.07 7.52
N ARG A 255 18.82 -20.02 6.85
CA ARG A 255 18.88 -19.87 5.40
C ARG A 255 20.20 -19.29 4.91
N THR A 256 20.83 -18.42 5.71
CA THR A 256 22.04 -17.70 5.31
C THR A 256 23.28 -18.11 6.11
N GLY A 257 23.09 -18.73 7.27
CA GLY A 257 24.17 -18.99 8.23
C GLY A 257 24.71 -17.73 8.93
N GLY A 258 24.14 -16.56 8.63
CA GLY A 258 24.53 -15.27 9.20
C GLY A 258 23.50 -14.70 10.18
N PRO A 259 23.66 -13.45 10.65
CA PRO A 259 22.67 -12.79 11.50
C PRO A 259 21.31 -12.68 10.81
N PHE A 260 20.23 -12.68 11.60
CA PHE A 260 18.88 -12.46 11.11
C PHE A 260 18.71 -11.04 10.53
N ASP A 261 18.17 -10.95 9.31
CA ASP A 261 17.75 -9.68 8.72
C ASP A 261 16.55 -9.11 9.49
N GLN A 262 16.76 -8.00 10.19
CA GLN A 262 15.73 -7.36 11.01
C GLN A 262 14.70 -6.58 10.19
N ALA A 263 15.05 -6.20 8.96
CA ALA A 263 14.11 -5.52 8.04
C ALA A 263 13.13 -6.51 7.40
N GLN A 264 13.47 -7.79 7.36
CA GLN A 264 12.62 -8.81 6.74
C GLN A 264 11.43 -9.18 7.63
N LEU A 265 10.22 -8.93 7.14
CA LEU A 265 8.98 -9.46 7.73
C LEU A 265 8.95 -11.00 7.64
N ARG A 266 8.52 -11.63 8.73
CA ARG A 266 8.49 -13.10 8.85
C ARG A 266 7.08 -13.68 8.84
N ASN A 267 6.09 -12.88 9.23
CA ASN A 267 4.65 -13.23 9.28
C ASN A 267 3.90 -13.03 7.95
N ASN A 268 4.56 -12.51 6.91
CA ASN A 268 3.95 -12.23 5.61
C ASN A 268 4.10 -13.41 4.61
N ILE A 269 3.77 -14.63 5.04
CA ILE A 269 3.82 -15.80 4.16
C ILE A 269 2.47 -15.98 3.47
N PHE A 270 2.47 -16.06 2.15
CA PHE A 270 1.27 -16.33 1.37
C PHE A 270 0.97 -17.83 1.35
N GLU A 271 -0.23 -18.20 1.76
CA GLU A 271 -0.67 -19.60 1.91
C GLU A 271 -1.50 -20.11 0.72
N GLY A 272 -1.63 -19.34 -0.36
CA GLY A 272 -2.41 -19.76 -1.53
C GLY A 272 -3.93 -19.62 -1.36
N ASN A 273 -4.38 -18.68 -0.53
CA ASN A 273 -5.80 -18.48 -0.19
C ASN A 273 -6.55 -17.49 -1.10
N ALA A 274 -5.97 -17.06 -2.22
CA ALA A 274 -6.65 -16.21 -3.19
C ALA A 274 -7.54 -17.04 -4.13
N LEU A 275 -8.75 -16.54 -4.42
CA LEU A 275 -9.67 -17.18 -5.36
C LEU A 275 -9.13 -17.12 -6.79
N SER A 276 -9.19 -18.24 -7.50
CA SER A 276 -8.88 -18.29 -8.93
C SER A 276 -9.99 -17.68 -9.77
N LYS A 277 -9.69 -17.38 -11.04
CA LYS A 277 -10.66 -16.87 -12.02
C LYS A 277 -11.92 -17.75 -12.12
N ASP A 278 -11.76 -19.07 -12.09
CA ASP A 278 -12.88 -20.02 -12.16
C ASP A 278 -13.74 -20.04 -10.89
N GLN A 279 -13.15 -19.73 -9.73
CA GLN A 279 -13.90 -19.59 -8.48
C GLN A 279 -14.66 -18.26 -8.45
N VAL A 280 -14.04 -17.18 -8.95
CA VAL A 280 -14.69 -15.88 -9.09
C VAL A 280 -15.88 -15.95 -10.06
N SER A 281 -15.75 -16.65 -11.19
CA SER A 281 -16.82 -16.73 -12.19
C SER A 281 -18.10 -17.41 -11.69
N LYS A 282 -18.03 -18.23 -10.63
CA LYS A 282 -19.20 -18.85 -9.98
C LYS A 282 -20.07 -17.83 -9.24
N ASN A 283 -19.54 -16.63 -8.97
CA ASN A 283 -20.24 -15.54 -8.30
C ASN A 283 -20.66 -14.44 -9.28
N PHE A 284 -20.56 -14.66 -10.58
CA PHE A 284 -21.07 -13.72 -11.58
C PHE A 284 -22.59 -13.53 -11.44
N PRO A 285 -23.14 -12.39 -11.86
CA PRO A 285 -24.58 -12.21 -11.95
C PRO A 285 -25.25 -13.31 -12.78
N SER A 286 -26.49 -13.69 -12.42
CA SER A 286 -27.18 -14.82 -13.07
C SER A 286 -27.27 -14.66 -14.60
N TYR A 287 -27.54 -13.45 -15.10
CA TYR A 287 -27.58 -13.17 -16.54
C TYR A 287 -26.26 -13.52 -17.24
N LEU A 288 -25.13 -13.26 -16.58
CA LEU A 288 -23.81 -13.49 -17.15
C LEU A 288 -23.46 -14.98 -17.08
N GLN A 289 -23.85 -15.67 -16.01
CA GLN A 289 -23.73 -17.12 -15.93
C GLN A 289 -24.50 -17.82 -17.06
N GLU A 290 -25.74 -17.38 -17.35
CA GLU A 290 -26.55 -17.88 -18.45
C GLU A 290 -25.87 -17.64 -19.82
N LEU A 291 -25.28 -16.47 -20.04
CA LEU A 291 -24.49 -16.19 -21.26
C LEU A 291 -23.29 -17.14 -21.37
N TYR A 292 -22.51 -17.35 -20.31
CA TYR A 292 -21.38 -18.28 -20.32
C TYR A 292 -21.78 -19.76 -20.46
N ALA A 293 -23.03 -20.11 -20.16
CA ALA A 293 -23.60 -21.44 -20.38
C ALA A 293 -24.07 -21.69 -21.82
N SER A 294 -24.17 -20.65 -22.66
CA SER A 294 -24.58 -20.79 -24.06
C SER A 294 -23.59 -21.66 -24.85
N SER A 295 -24.12 -22.60 -25.65
CA SER A 295 -23.32 -23.57 -26.41
C SER A 295 -22.82 -23.03 -27.75
N SER A 296 -23.41 -21.94 -28.24
CA SER A 296 -23.03 -21.27 -29.48
C SER A 296 -23.19 -19.76 -29.41
N GLU A 297 -22.46 -19.03 -30.24
CA GLU A 297 -22.60 -17.57 -30.35
C GLU A 297 -24.02 -17.14 -30.74
N LYS A 298 -24.67 -17.90 -31.64
CA LYS A 298 -26.06 -17.63 -32.07
C LYS A 298 -27.04 -17.72 -30.90
N GLU A 299 -26.90 -18.74 -30.06
CA GLU A 299 -27.70 -18.92 -28.85
C GLU A 299 -27.44 -17.77 -27.87
N ALA A 300 -26.17 -17.41 -27.67
CA ALA A 300 -25.80 -16.31 -26.79
C ALA A 300 -26.38 -14.97 -27.26
N LYS A 301 -26.41 -14.70 -28.57
CA LYS A 301 -27.04 -13.50 -29.15
C LYS A 301 -28.54 -13.47 -28.90
N ALA A 302 -29.24 -14.58 -29.15
CA ALA A 302 -30.67 -14.67 -28.87
C ALA A 302 -30.99 -14.48 -27.36
N LEU A 303 -30.14 -15.02 -26.49
CA LEU A 303 -30.25 -14.82 -25.04
C LEU A 303 -30.01 -13.35 -24.65
N TYR A 304 -28.97 -12.72 -25.21
CA TYR A 304 -28.71 -11.29 -25.00
C TYR A 304 -29.90 -10.43 -25.45
N GLU A 305 -30.48 -10.70 -26.63
CA GLU A 305 -31.66 -9.98 -27.14
C GLU A 305 -32.83 -10.08 -26.14
N SER A 306 -33.09 -11.27 -25.61
CA SER A 306 -34.12 -11.50 -24.59
C SER A 306 -33.82 -10.80 -23.25
N GLN A 307 -32.56 -10.82 -22.80
CA GLN A 307 -32.15 -10.24 -21.53
C GLN A 307 -32.03 -8.71 -21.58
N SER A 308 -31.70 -8.13 -22.74
CA SER A 308 -31.35 -6.71 -22.90
C SER A 308 -32.46 -5.76 -22.46
N GLU A 309 -33.73 -6.09 -22.72
CA GLU A 309 -34.87 -5.29 -22.29
C GLU A 309 -35.02 -5.27 -20.77
N LYS A 310 -34.81 -6.41 -20.11
CA LYS A 310 -34.88 -6.53 -18.64
C LYS A 310 -33.80 -5.70 -17.95
N TYR A 311 -32.62 -5.59 -18.56
CA TYR A 311 -31.48 -4.88 -17.99
C TYR A 311 -31.19 -3.55 -18.70
N ARG A 312 -32.17 -2.98 -19.41
CA ARG A 312 -32.00 -1.75 -20.22
C ARG A 312 -31.44 -0.55 -19.46
N SER A 313 -31.67 -0.45 -18.14
CA SER A 313 -31.15 0.63 -17.31
C SER A 313 -29.77 0.36 -16.71
N SER A 314 -29.21 -0.84 -16.94
CA SER A 314 -27.95 -1.27 -16.34
C SER A 314 -26.80 -1.14 -17.33
N MET A 315 -26.04 -0.05 -17.21
CA MET A 315 -24.78 0.12 -17.96
C MET A 315 -23.81 -1.05 -17.74
N TYR A 316 -23.76 -1.59 -16.51
CA TYR A 316 -22.90 -2.70 -16.14
C TYR A 316 -23.27 -4.02 -16.83
N TYR A 317 -24.55 -4.24 -17.12
CA TYR A 317 -24.98 -5.39 -17.91
C TYR A 317 -24.42 -5.30 -19.33
N PHE A 318 -24.50 -4.13 -19.97
CA PHE A 318 -24.00 -3.94 -21.33
C PHE A 318 -22.47 -4.00 -21.41
N LEU A 319 -21.75 -3.53 -20.37
CA LEU A 319 -20.30 -3.74 -20.25
C LEU A 319 -19.93 -5.22 -20.10
N ASP A 320 -20.69 -5.99 -19.31
CA ASP A 320 -20.47 -7.43 -19.17
C ASP A 320 -20.75 -8.17 -20.48
N ALA A 321 -21.84 -7.82 -21.18
CA ALA A 321 -22.20 -8.39 -22.48
C ALA A 321 -21.12 -8.07 -23.52
N PHE A 322 -20.64 -6.82 -23.58
CA PHE A 322 -19.49 -6.44 -24.42
C PHE A 322 -18.28 -7.33 -24.13
N GLY A 323 -17.86 -7.41 -22.86
CA GLY A 323 -16.70 -8.18 -22.45
C GLY A 323 -16.85 -9.66 -22.77
N TYR A 324 -18.05 -10.22 -22.57
CA TYR A 324 -18.38 -11.59 -22.91
C TYR A 324 -18.24 -11.86 -24.41
N PHE A 325 -18.89 -11.09 -25.28
CA PHE A 325 -18.85 -11.34 -26.73
C PHE A 325 -17.46 -11.10 -27.32
N ALA A 326 -16.75 -10.08 -26.84
CA ALA A 326 -15.38 -9.81 -27.27
C ALA A 326 -14.40 -10.91 -26.82
N ALA A 327 -14.44 -11.33 -25.55
CA ALA A 327 -13.46 -12.28 -25.01
C ALA A 327 -13.79 -13.75 -25.31
N LYS A 328 -15.06 -14.16 -25.25
CA LYS A 328 -15.47 -15.57 -25.46
C LYS A 328 -15.54 -15.93 -26.94
N TRP A 329 -16.07 -15.03 -27.76
CA TRP A 329 -16.38 -15.30 -29.17
C TRP A 329 -15.47 -14.54 -30.14
N GLY A 330 -14.66 -13.58 -29.68
CA GLY A 330 -13.87 -12.72 -30.56
C GLY A 330 -14.72 -11.76 -31.40
N ASN A 331 -16.04 -11.69 -31.17
CA ASN A 331 -16.95 -10.89 -31.98
C ASN A 331 -17.00 -9.45 -31.47
N THR A 332 -15.97 -8.69 -31.81
CA THR A 332 -15.86 -7.28 -31.40
C THR A 332 -16.83 -6.35 -32.15
N ASP A 333 -17.32 -6.74 -33.34
CA ASP A 333 -18.30 -5.97 -34.09
C ASP A 333 -19.67 -5.97 -33.40
N PHE A 334 -20.12 -7.14 -32.95
CA PHE A 334 -21.35 -7.25 -32.18
C PHE A 334 -21.21 -6.62 -30.79
N ALA A 335 -20.05 -6.78 -30.14
CA ALA A 335 -19.76 -6.09 -28.89
C ALA A 335 -19.88 -4.56 -29.05
N ASP A 336 -19.34 -3.99 -30.12
CA ASP A 336 -19.50 -2.56 -30.43
C ASP A 336 -20.94 -2.16 -30.71
N GLU A 337 -21.71 -3.01 -31.38
CA GLU A 337 -23.13 -2.78 -31.62
C GLU A 337 -23.92 -2.68 -30.31
N ILE A 338 -23.63 -3.55 -29.34
CA ILE A 338 -24.21 -3.50 -27.98
C ILE A 338 -23.99 -2.13 -27.36
N ILE A 339 -22.77 -1.61 -27.41
CA ILE A 339 -22.43 -0.30 -26.84
C ILE A 339 -23.11 0.84 -27.61
N ARG A 340 -23.08 0.79 -28.95
CA ARG A 340 -23.69 1.81 -29.81
C ARG A 340 -25.19 1.93 -29.59
N ASN A 341 -25.90 0.80 -29.50
CA ASN A 341 -27.34 0.76 -29.27
C ASN A 341 -27.73 1.28 -27.86
N ASN A 342 -26.79 1.25 -26.92
CA ASN A 342 -27.00 1.66 -25.53
C ASN A 342 -26.18 2.90 -25.12
N TRP A 343 -25.71 3.68 -26.11
CA TRP A 343 -24.82 4.84 -25.89
C TRP A 343 -25.41 5.89 -24.93
N TYR A 344 -26.74 5.98 -24.87
CA TYR A 344 -27.45 6.90 -23.98
C TYR A 344 -27.13 6.68 -22.48
N LEU A 345 -26.68 5.49 -22.09
CA LEU A 345 -26.24 5.19 -20.72
C LEU A 345 -24.82 5.69 -20.41
N PHE A 346 -24.01 5.91 -21.45
CA PHE A 346 -22.58 6.20 -21.34
C PHE A 346 -22.24 7.68 -21.56
N ARG A 347 -22.89 8.35 -22.52
CA ARG A 347 -22.49 9.67 -23.03
C ARG A 347 -22.28 10.77 -21.97
N ASP A 348 -22.97 10.69 -20.84
CA ASP A 348 -22.92 11.67 -19.74
C ASP A 348 -22.35 11.04 -18.45
N ASN A 349 -21.77 9.83 -18.53
CA ASN A 349 -21.29 9.05 -17.39
C ASN A 349 -19.79 8.74 -17.52
N PRO A 350 -18.92 9.56 -16.92
CA PRO A 350 -17.48 9.38 -17.07
C PRO A 350 -16.95 8.10 -16.40
N LEU A 351 -17.59 7.59 -15.34
CA LEU A 351 -17.20 6.32 -14.71
C LEU A 351 -17.44 5.13 -15.67
N GLY A 352 -18.56 5.18 -16.39
CA GLY A 352 -18.93 4.22 -17.42
C GLY A 352 -18.02 4.28 -18.64
N LEU A 353 -17.72 5.49 -19.11
CA LEU A 353 -16.80 5.72 -20.22
C LEU A 353 -15.38 5.24 -19.88
N LYS A 354 -14.85 5.50 -18.68
CA LYS A 354 -13.55 4.94 -18.26
C LYS A 354 -13.56 3.42 -18.27
N ALA A 355 -14.58 2.78 -17.70
CA ALA A 355 -14.70 1.31 -17.73
C ALA A 355 -14.78 0.76 -19.16
N LEU A 356 -15.50 1.43 -20.06
CA LEU A 356 -15.59 1.07 -21.47
C LEU A 356 -14.24 1.23 -22.18
N ALA A 357 -13.52 2.32 -21.96
CA ALA A 357 -12.18 2.54 -22.51
C ALA A 357 -11.21 1.45 -22.07
N TYR A 358 -11.24 1.07 -20.78
CA TYR A 358 -10.43 -0.03 -20.26
C TYR A 358 -10.73 -1.34 -20.99
N LEU A 359 -12.01 -1.66 -21.19
CA LEU A 359 -12.41 -2.86 -21.92
C LEU A 359 -11.96 -2.82 -23.39
N TYR A 360 -12.03 -1.66 -24.05
CA TYR A 360 -11.51 -1.49 -25.42
C TYR A 360 -10.00 -1.73 -25.50
N GLU A 361 -9.22 -1.18 -24.59
CA GLU A 361 -7.78 -1.43 -24.51
C GLU A 361 -7.47 -2.92 -24.27
N ALA A 362 -8.24 -3.58 -23.39
CA ALA A 362 -8.05 -5.01 -23.07
C ALA A 362 -8.28 -5.94 -24.28
N VAL A 363 -9.08 -5.51 -25.26
CA VAL A 363 -9.36 -6.27 -26.49
C VAL A 363 -8.62 -5.73 -27.72
N GLY A 364 -7.66 -4.81 -27.52
CA GLY A 364 -6.81 -4.27 -28.59
C GLY A 364 -7.53 -3.35 -29.59
N ARG A 365 -8.60 -2.66 -29.15
CA ARG A 365 -9.38 -1.72 -29.97
C ARG A 365 -8.98 -0.27 -29.66
N ASP A 366 -7.70 0.07 -29.86
CA ASP A 366 -7.11 1.33 -29.40
C ASP A 366 -7.77 2.58 -30.00
N GLU A 367 -8.20 2.55 -31.27
CA GLU A 367 -8.95 3.66 -31.87
C GLU A 367 -10.29 3.91 -31.17
N LYS A 368 -10.99 2.85 -30.75
CA LYS A 368 -12.24 2.99 -30.00
C LYS A 368 -11.96 3.52 -28.60
N ALA A 369 -10.94 3.02 -27.92
CA ALA A 369 -10.52 3.54 -26.63
C ALA A 369 -10.18 5.04 -26.71
N HIS A 370 -9.46 5.47 -27.76
CA HIS A 370 -9.13 6.88 -27.99
C HIS A 370 -10.37 7.78 -28.10
N GLU A 371 -11.39 7.37 -28.87
CA GLU A 371 -12.63 8.13 -28.95
C GLU A 371 -13.34 8.22 -27.60
N ILE A 372 -13.35 7.16 -26.79
CA ILE A 372 -13.92 7.20 -25.44
C ILE A 372 -13.11 8.12 -24.51
N TYR A 373 -11.77 8.11 -24.57
CA TYR A 373 -10.95 9.01 -23.76
C TYR A 373 -11.14 10.49 -24.12
N LYS A 374 -11.47 10.80 -25.38
CA LYS A 374 -11.90 12.15 -25.76
C LYS A 374 -13.21 12.56 -25.10
N GLU A 375 -14.20 11.66 -25.05
CA GLU A 375 -15.46 11.91 -24.33
C GLU A 375 -15.22 12.12 -22.83
N VAL A 376 -14.36 11.29 -22.20
CA VAL A 376 -13.97 11.47 -20.79
C VAL A 376 -13.30 12.83 -20.58
N PHE A 377 -12.40 13.25 -21.47
CA PHE A 377 -11.73 14.54 -21.39
C PHE A 377 -12.71 15.72 -21.48
N ILE A 378 -13.73 15.62 -22.33
CA ILE A 378 -14.78 16.64 -22.45
C ILE A 378 -15.59 16.77 -21.15
N LEU A 379 -15.92 15.64 -20.51
CA LEU A 379 -16.68 15.64 -19.25
C LEU A 379 -15.84 16.08 -18.05
N ARG A 380 -14.53 15.83 -18.07
CA ARG A 380 -13.62 16.08 -16.95
C ARG A 380 -12.34 16.84 -17.35
N PRO A 381 -12.46 18.05 -17.93
CA PRO A 381 -11.31 18.80 -18.45
C PRO A 381 -10.36 19.32 -17.37
N ASN A 382 -10.77 19.26 -16.10
CA ASN A 382 -9.99 19.69 -14.93
C ASN A 382 -9.35 18.51 -14.17
N TYR A 383 -9.57 17.27 -14.61
CA TYR A 383 -8.99 16.08 -13.97
C TYR A 383 -7.60 15.82 -14.54
N ALA A 384 -6.59 15.69 -13.69
CA ALA A 384 -5.23 15.44 -14.11
C ALA A 384 -5.09 14.15 -14.93
N GLN A 385 -5.80 13.09 -14.51
CA GLN A 385 -5.81 11.81 -15.24
C GLN A 385 -6.42 11.92 -16.65
N SER A 386 -7.35 12.84 -16.90
CA SER A 386 -7.93 13.01 -18.24
C SER A 386 -6.89 13.44 -19.27
N TYR A 387 -5.89 14.24 -18.88
CA TYR A 387 -4.77 14.60 -19.77
C TYR A 387 -3.86 13.41 -20.03
N ARG A 388 -3.50 12.68 -18.96
CA ARG A 388 -2.69 11.47 -19.06
C ARG A 388 -3.35 10.44 -19.99
N ASP A 389 -4.60 10.10 -19.74
CA ASP A 389 -5.33 9.07 -20.48
C ASP A 389 -5.47 9.47 -21.96
N LEU A 390 -5.75 10.75 -22.25
CA LEU A 390 -5.80 11.26 -23.62
C LEU A 390 -4.43 11.21 -24.31
N ALA A 391 -3.34 11.62 -23.62
CA ALA A 391 -1.99 11.55 -24.16
C ALA A 391 -1.57 10.11 -24.47
N LEU A 392 -1.82 9.19 -23.55
CA LEU A 392 -1.57 7.76 -23.75
C LEU A 392 -2.38 7.24 -24.94
N SER A 393 -3.66 7.56 -25.04
CA SER A 393 -4.48 7.10 -26.16
C SER A 393 -4.00 7.61 -27.53
N TYR A 394 -3.51 8.85 -27.62
CA TYR A 394 -2.85 9.36 -28.83
C TYR A 394 -1.59 8.57 -29.18
N ARG A 395 -0.79 8.20 -28.18
CA ARG A 395 0.38 7.35 -28.39
C ARG A 395 -0.02 5.98 -28.94
N GLU A 396 -1.07 5.36 -28.41
CA GLU A 396 -1.51 4.03 -28.85
C GLU A 396 -2.01 4.01 -30.30
N ILE A 397 -2.63 5.10 -30.78
CA ILE A 397 -3.03 5.22 -32.19
C ILE A 397 -1.90 5.75 -33.11
N GLY A 398 -0.69 5.92 -32.58
CA GLY A 398 0.50 6.35 -33.33
C GLY A 398 0.61 7.86 -33.58
N ASP A 399 -0.24 8.70 -32.98
CA ASP A 399 -0.16 10.17 -33.10
C ASP A 399 0.74 10.76 -32.01
N ILE A 400 2.03 10.45 -32.11
CA ILE A 400 3.06 10.76 -31.11
C ILE A 400 3.19 12.26 -30.85
N ARG A 401 3.04 13.10 -31.89
CA ARG A 401 3.09 14.56 -31.74
C ARG A 401 1.93 15.09 -30.92
N LYS A 402 0.71 14.58 -31.12
CA LYS A 402 -0.43 14.97 -30.28
C LYS A 402 -0.27 14.45 -28.85
N ALA A 403 0.24 13.23 -28.67
CA ALA A 403 0.53 12.71 -27.33
C ALA A 403 1.46 13.66 -26.55
N ALA A 404 2.59 14.05 -27.16
CA ALA A 404 3.52 15.00 -26.55
C ALA A 404 2.90 16.39 -26.31
N ALA A 405 2.06 16.87 -27.24
CA ALA A 405 1.37 18.15 -27.08
C ALA A 405 0.38 18.15 -25.90
N ILE A 406 -0.30 17.02 -25.63
CA ILE A 406 -1.18 16.90 -24.46
C ILE A 406 -0.38 16.93 -23.15
N TYR A 407 0.76 16.23 -23.07
CA TYR A 407 1.66 16.34 -21.90
C TYR A 407 2.17 17.77 -21.70
N ALA A 408 2.68 18.41 -22.75
CA ALA A 408 3.16 19.80 -22.66
C ALA A 408 2.05 20.79 -22.27
N ARG A 409 0.81 20.58 -22.74
CA ARG A 409 -0.34 21.37 -22.32
C ARG A 409 -0.64 21.16 -20.84
N TYR A 410 -0.59 19.93 -20.36
CA TYR A 410 -0.80 19.61 -18.96
C TYR A 410 0.24 20.33 -18.07
N ASP A 411 1.52 20.25 -18.41
CA ASP A 411 2.60 20.93 -17.69
C ASP A 411 2.38 22.46 -17.65
N TYR A 412 1.98 23.05 -18.78
CA TYR A 412 1.63 24.48 -18.85
C TYR A 412 0.47 24.84 -17.91
N LEU A 413 -0.59 24.02 -17.88
CA LEU A 413 -1.76 24.29 -17.05
C LEU A 413 -1.46 24.14 -15.55
N ILE A 414 -0.51 23.28 -15.18
CA ILE A 414 0.02 23.23 -13.81
C ILE A 414 0.78 24.52 -13.50
N GLY A 415 1.72 24.92 -14.37
CA GLY A 415 2.54 26.12 -14.15
C GLY A 415 1.72 27.41 -14.01
N GLU A 416 0.57 27.48 -14.69
CA GLU A 416 -0.39 28.59 -14.59
C GLU A 416 -1.41 28.44 -13.45
N GLY A 417 -1.39 27.30 -12.72
CA GLY A 417 -2.28 27.04 -11.59
C GLY A 417 -3.73 26.69 -11.97
N PHE A 418 -4.00 26.36 -13.24
CA PHE A 418 -5.32 25.89 -13.69
C PHE A 418 -5.62 24.45 -13.29
N ILE A 419 -4.58 23.61 -13.14
CA ILE A 419 -4.68 22.24 -12.67
C ILE A 419 -3.86 22.11 -11.39
N ARG A 420 -4.50 21.57 -10.34
CA ARG A 420 -3.80 21.17 -9.11
C ARG A 420 -3.30 19.75 -9.33
N ALA A 421 -2.00 19.54 -9.35
CA ALA A 421 -1.44 18.23 -9.69
C ALA A 421 -0.07 17.90 -9.09
N GLU A 422 0.65 18.85 -8.47
CA GLU A 422 1.92 18.52 -7.83
C GLU A 422 1.67 17.62 -6.59
N ASP A 423 2.11 16.36 -6.66
CA ASP A 423 2.19 15.39 -5.56
C ASP A 423 3.41 14.49 -5.73
N LYS A 424 3.62 13.66 -4.70
CA LYS A 424 4.63 12.63 -4.66
C LYS A 424 4.28 11.37 -5.47
N ASP A 425 3.04 11.23 -5.97
CA ASP A 425 2.53 9.95 -6.49
C ASP A 425 2.21 10.01 -8.01
N PHE A 426 1.29 10.88 -8.42
CA PHE A 426 0.86 11.07 -9.81
C PHE A 426 1.87 11.84 -10.65
N THR A 427 2.53 12.86 -10.08
CA THR A 427 3.52 13.67 -10.84
C THR A 427 4.68 12.81 -11.36
N PRO A 428 5.35 11.97 -10.54
CA PRO A 428 6.41 11.11 -11.05
C PRO A 428 5.92 10.09 -12.09
N LEU A 429 4.67 9.62 -11.97
CA LEU A 429 4.05 8.68 -12.91
C LEU A 429 3.91 9.32 -14.30
N ILE A 430 3.34 10.53 -14.38
CA ILE A 430 3.12 11.20 -15.66
C ILE A 430 4.44 11.69 -16.29
N GLU A 431 5.38 12.19 -15.49
CA GLU A 431 6.72 12.57 -15.94
C GLU A 431 7.49 11.38 -16.52
N ARG A 432 7.36 10.20 -15.89
CA ARG A 432 7.94 8.95 -16.39
C ARG A 432 7.36 8.58 -17.75
N GLU A 433 6.05 8.66 -17.90
CA GLU A 433 5.37 8.36 -19.16
C GLU A 433 5.71 9.34 -20.28
N PHE A 434 5.82 10.62 -19.97
CA PHE A 434 6.23 11.63 -20.94
C PHE A 434 7.71 11.47 -21.33
N SER A 435 8.59 11.26 -20.36
CA SER A 435 10.02 10.97 -20.63
C SER A 435 10.18 9.73 -21.51
N ASN A 436 9.42 8.66 -21.22
CA ASN A 436 9.42 7.43 -22.02
C ASN A 436 8.99 7.69 -23.47
N LEU A 437 7.95 8.51 -23.70
CA LEU A 437 7.51 8.90 -25.03
C LEU A 437 8.63 9.62 -25.80
N LEU A 438 9.25 10.62 -25.18
CA LEU A 438 10.30 11.42 -25.80
C LEU A 438 11.55 10.60 -26.13
N GLU A 439 11.95 9.69 -25.24
CA GLU A 439 13.11 8.82 -25.42
C GLU A 439 12.90 7.81 -26.57
N LEU A 440 11.77 7.11 -26.59
CA LEU A 440 11.47 6.09 -27.60
C LEU A 440 11.18 6.70 -28.98
N HIS A 441 10.66 7.93 -29.03
CA HIS A 441 10.28 8.62 -30.26
C HIS A 441 11.12 9.87 -30.54
N ALA A 442 12.36 9.93 -30.03
CA ALA A 442 13.23 11.10 -30.15
C ALA A 442 13.40 11.60 -31.60
N ARG A 443 13.32 10.70 -32.60
CA ARG A 443 13.43 11.05 -34.02
C ARG A 443 12.26 11.90 -34.55
N GLU A 444 11.11 11.88 -33.88
CA GLU A 444 9.93 12.65 -34.29
C GLU A 444 10.00 14.13 -33.87
N PHE A 445 10.92 14.45 -32.95
CA PHE A 445 11.15 15.76 -32.38
C PHE A 445 12.51 16.32 -32.84
N THR A 446 12.58 17.58 -33.25
CA THR A 446 13.84 18.24 -33.68
C THR A 446 14.16 19.42 -32.75
N GLY A 447 15.40 19.56 -32.29
CA GLY A 447 15.87 20.76 -31.57
C GLY A 447 15.91 20.68 -30.04
N ALA A 448 15.95 21.86 -29.39
CA ALA A 448 16.20 22.06 -27.95
C ALA A 448 15.13 21.49 -26.99
N ASP A 449 14.01 20.99 -27.53
CA ASP A 449 12.87 20.44 -26.79
C ASP A 449 13.21 19.17 -25.99
N LEU A 450 14.26 18.44 -26.36
CA LEU A 450 14.68 17.20 -25.67
C LEU A 450 15.56 17.44 -24.43
N ARG A 451 16.05 18.67 -24.20
CA ARG A 451 17.17 18.92 -23.26
C ARG A 451 16.78 19.22 -21.81
N LYS A 452 15.50 19.22 -21.45
CA LYS A 452 15.04 19.63 -20.10
C LYS A 452 14.55 18.50 -19.20
N THR A 453 14.32 17.30 -19.72
CA THR A 453 13.74 16.22 -18.92
C THR A 453 14.85 15.30 -18.42
N LYS A 454 15.01 15.21 -17.09
CA LYS A 454 15.87 14.19 -16.48
C LYS A 454 15.25 12.83 -16.83
N SER A 455 16.03 11.94 -17.46
CA SER A 455 15.56 10.58 -17.73
C SER A 455 15.19 9.91 -16.40
N LEU A 456 13.91 9.60 -16.21
CA LEU A 456 13.44 8.81 -15.09
C LEU A 456 13.53 7.30 -15.39
N ASN A 457 13.88 6.93 -16.64
CA ASN A 457 13.81 5.56 -17.14
C ASN A 457 15.16 4.87 -17.22
N SER A 458 16.28 5.61 -17.21
CA SER A 458 17.62 5.07 -17.48
C SER A 458 18.08 3.97 -16.52
N ASP A 459 17.55 3.95 -15.30
CA ASP A 459 18.04 3.09 -14.22
C ASP A 459 17.05 1.96 -13.85
N PHE A 460 15.87 1.92 -14.48
CA PHE A 460 14.85 0.92 -14.17
C PHE A 460 14.92 -0.29 -15.12
N GLU A 461 15.30 -1.43 -14.57
CA GLU A 461 15.20 -2.73 -15.22
C GLU A 461 14.18 -3.61 -14.50
N GLY A 462 13.07 -3.92 -15.16
CA GLY A 462 12.04 -4.76 -14.57
C GLY A 462 10.68 -4.67 -15.25
N THR A 463 9.64 -5.01 -14.48
CA THR A 463 8.23 -4.93 -14.89
C THR A 463 7.58 -3.72 -14.21
N ARG A 464 7.06 -2.78 -15.00
CA ARG A 464 6.25 -1.66 -14.50
C ARG A 464 4.78 -2.06 -14.56
N LEU A 465 4.10 -1.93 -13.44
CA LEU A 465 2.66 -2.14 -13.32
C LEU A 465 1.99 -0.80 -13.08
N VAL A 466 0.93 -0.50 -13.82
CA VAL A 466 0.07 0.66 -13.57
C VAL A 466 -1.34 0.15 -13.35
N PHE A 467 -1.91 0.47 -12.18
CA PHE A 467 -3.29 0.16 -11.84
C PHE A 467 -4.13 1.42 -11.96
N GLU A 468 -5.29 1.31 -12.59
CA GLU A 468 -6.22 2.43 -12.79
C GLU A 468 -7.63 1.95 -12.46
N TRP A 469 -8.33 2.65 -11.57
CA TRP A 469 -9.72 2.34 -11.23
C TRP A 469 -10.65 3.39 -11.81
N ASN A 470 -11.86 2.99 -12.21
CA ASN A 470 -12.79 3.92 -12.86
C ASN A 470 -13.52 4.82 -11.86
N ASP A 471 -13.78 4.31 -10.65
CA ASP A 471 -14.56 4.94 -9.58
C ASP A 471 -13.66 5.23 -8.38
N SER A 472 -13.38 6.51 -8.12
CA SER A 472 -12.56 7.04 -7.02
C SER A 472 -13.06 6.65 -5.63
N GLU A 473 -14.32 6.21 -5.50
CA GLU A 473 -14.87 5.69 -4.24
C GLU A 473 -14.55 4.22 -3.98
N ALA A 474 -13.97 3.52 -4.96
CA ALA A 474 -13.60 2.11 -4.84
C ALA A 474 -12.44 1.95 -3.85
N GLU A 475 -12.68 1.16 -2.82
CA GLU A 475 -11.70 0.79 -1.82
C GLU A 475 -11.29 -0.67 -2.00
N PHE A 476 -9.99 -0.93 -1.92
CA PHE A 476 -9.42 -2.25 -2.16
C PHE A 476 -8.00 -2.38 -1.60
N GLN A 477 -7.52 -3.61 -1.47
CA GLN A 477 -6.15 -3.93 -1.11
C GLN A 477 -5.49 -4.72 -2.24
N LEU A 478 -4.39 -4.20 -2.79
CA LEU A 478 -3.50 -4.93 -3.68
C LEU A 478 -2.49 -5.73 -2.87
N GLN A 479 -2.31 -7.00 -3.22
CA GLN A 479 -1.33 -7.88 -2.61
C GLN A 479 -0.34 -8.38 -3.65
N PHE A 480 0.94 -8.09 -3.42
CA PHE A 480 2.06 -8.51 -4.27
C PHE A 480 2.76 -9.69 -3.61
N VAL A 481 2.57 -10.88 -4.14
CA VAL A 481 3.24 -12.10 -3.69
C VAL A 481 4.47 -12.32 -4.56
N ASN A 482 5.64 -12.35 -3.92
CA ASN A 482 6.91 -12.55 -4.59
C ASN A 482 7.24 -14.05 -4.78
N PRO A 483 8.30 -14.38 -5.55
CA PRO A 483 8.70 -15.76 -5.82
C PRO A 483 9.07 -16.61 -4.59
N LYS A 484 9.26 -15.98 -3.42
CA LYS A 484 9.54 -16.64 -2.14
C LYS A 484 8.26 -16.80 -1.29
N ASN A 485 7.08 -16.65 -1.89
CA ASN A 485 5.77 -16.62 -1.23
C ASN A 485 5.68 -15.59 -0.10
N LYS A 486 6.46 -14.51 -0.18
CA LYS A 486 6.34 -13.39 0.74
C LYS A 486 5.46 -12.33 0.10
N TYR A 487 4.56 -11.74 0.87
CA TYR A 487 3.66 -10.72 0.34
C TYR A 487 3.90 -9.33 0.92
N PHE A 488 3.57 -8.33 0.12
CA PHE A 488 3.39 -6.94 0.50
C PHE A 488 1.96 -6.54 0.14
N ASN A 489 1.27 -5.86 1.06
CA ASN A 489 -0.06 -5.34 0.83
C ASN A 489 0.01 -3.81 0.72
N TRP A 490 -0.70 -3.26 -0.25
CA TRP A 490 -1.02 -1.84 -0.30
C TRP A 490 -2.53 -1.68 -0.28
N GLU A 491 -3.03 -0.88 0.66
CA GLU A 491 -4.45 -0.64 0.84
C GLU A 491 -4.82 0.77 0.39
N HIS A 492 -5.88 0.84 -0.41
CA HIS A 492 -6.55 2.05 -0.83
C HIS A 492 -7.93 2.07 -0.16
N SER A 493 -8.02 2.75 0.98
CA SER A 493 -9.26 2.90 1.76
C SER A 493 -9.23 4.17 2.59
N LEU A 494 -10.40 4.74 2.90
CA LEU A 494 -10.47 5.92 3.80
C LEU A 494 -9.95 5.59 5.20
N LEU A 495 -10.03 4.33 5.62
CA LEU A 495 -9.53 3.87 6.91
C LEU A 495 -8.00 3.85 6.95
N ALA A 496 -7.36 3.43 5.85
CA ALA A 496 -5.91 3.31 5.77
C ALA A 496 -5.21 4.63 5.46
N ASP A 497 -5.76 5.44 4.54
CA ASP A 497 -5.13 6.68 4.07
C ASP A 497 -6.15 7.69 3.51
N ALA A 498 -6.86 8.37 4.41
CA ALA A 498 -7.85 9.39 4.05
C ALA A 498 -7.25 10.60 3.33
N ASP A 499 -6.01 10.99 3.69
CA ASP A 499 -5.34 12.14 3.11
C ASP A 499 -4.98 11.88 1.64
N ARG A 500 -4.53 10.67 1.31
CA ARG A 500 -4.32 10.25 -0.08
C ARG A 500 -5.60 10.28 -0.90
N ILE A 501 -6.69 9.70 -0.41
CA ILE A 501 -7.97 9.70 -1.13
C ILE A 501 -8.48 11.14 -1.33
N ARG A 502 -8.26 12.01 -0.35
CA ARG A 502 -8.55 13.44 -0.47
C ARG A 502 -7.73 14.07 -1.59
N ASP A 503 -6.42 13.82 -1.65
CA ASP A 503 -5.53 14.34 -2.68
C ASP A 503 -5.93 13.87 -4.09
N GLU A 504 -6.17 12.57 -4.25
CA GLU A 504 -6.65 11.94 -5.49
C GLU A 504 -7.93 12.61 -6.03
N LYS A 505 -8.91 12.86 -5.14
CA LYS A 505 -10.18 13.51 -5.49
C LYS A 505 -10.00 14.98 -5.85
N LEU A 506 -9.16 15.73 -5.13
CA LEU A 506 -8.90 17.13 -5.41
C LEU A 506 -8.22 17.34 -6.77
N LYS A 507 -7.37 16.39 -7.18
CA LYS A 507 -6.56 16.46 -8.40
C LYS A 507 -7.18 15.70 -9.57
N GLY A 508 -8.13 14.83 -9.30
CA GLY A 508 -8.87 14.08 -10.31
C GLY A 508 -8.02 12.97 -10.95
N TYR A 509 -7.39 12.13 -10.12
CA TYR A 509 -6.73 10.91 -10.58
C TYR A 509 -7.11 9.71 -9.71
N SER A 510 -7.07 8.53 -10.32
CA SER A 510 -7.44 7.26 -9.71
C SER A 510 -6.57 6.14 -10.29
N CYS A 511 -5.26 6.32 -10.13
CA CYS A 511 -4.23 5.39 -10.61
C CYS A 511 -2.99 5.36 -9.71
N GLN A 512 -2.26 4.24 -9.77
CA GLN A 512 -1.02 4.03 -9.03
C GLN A 512 -0.03 3.21 -9.86
N GLU A 513 1.27 3.55 -9.79
CA GLU A 513 2.33 2.72 -10.36
C GLU A 513 3.08 1.90 -9.32
N TYR A 514 3.57 0.74 -9.77
CA TYR A 514 4.48 -0.14 -9.04
C TYR A 514 5.61 -0.58 -9.97
N LEU A 515 6.83 -0.54 -9.45
CA LEU A 515 8.04 -0.95 -10.14
C LEU A 515 8.54 -2.23 -9.50
N ILE A 516 8.52 -3.33 -10.25
CA ILE A 516 9.10 -4.60 -9.83
C ILE A 516 10.44 -4.72 -10.54
N ASP A 517 11.51 -4.42 -9.82
CA ASP A 517 12.87 -4.49 -10.34
C ASP A 517 13.34 -5.93 -10.60
N GLY A 518 14.43 -6.07 -11.35
CA GLY A 518 15.03 -7.37 -11.66
C GLY A 518 15.74 -8.08 -10.49
N SER A 519 15.76 -7.52 -9.27
CA SER A 519 16.54 -8.07 -8.14
C SER A 519 15.99 -9.40 -7.63
N LEU A 520 14.68 -9.63 -7.82
CA LEU A 520 13.99 -10.85 -7.41
C LEU A 520 13.28 -11.50 -8.61
N PRO A 521 14.02 -12.25 -9.43
CA PRO A 521 13.46 -12.95 -10.59
C PRO A 521 12.57 -14.12 -10.14
N GLY A 522 11.58 -14.44 -10.98
CA GLY A 522 10.61 -15.51 -10.75
C GLY A 522 9.18 -15.05 -10.99
N THR A 523 8.23 -15.91 -10.64
CA THR A 523 6.80 -15.60 -10.77
C THR A 523 6.33 -14.73 -9.62
N TRP A 524 5.81 -13.55 -9.95
CA TRP A 524 5.07 -12.71 -9.03
C TRP A 524 3.58 -12.89 -9.25
N GLN A 525 2.82 -12.96 -8.16
CA GLN A 525 1.37 -13.06 -8.19
C GLN A 525 0.75 -11.80 -7.60
N ILE A 526 -0.21 -11.23 -8.31
CA ILE A 526 -0.93 -10.04 -7.91
C ILE A 526 -2.35 -10.47 -7.54
N ASN A 527 -2.74 -10.20 -6.30
CA ASN A 527 -4.09 -10.42 -5.81
C ASN A 527 -4.75 -9.08 -5.47
N LEU A 528 -6.08 -9.06 -5.43
CA LEU A 528 -6.87 -7.93 -4.97
C LEU A 528 -8.00 -8.38 -4.05
N LYS A 529 -8.16 -7.70 -2.92
CA LYS A 529 -9.35 -7.78 -2.06
C LYS A 529 -10.15 -6.49 -2.24
N TYR A 530 -11.39 -6.59 -2.71
CA TYR A 530 -12.29 -5.44 -2.82
C TYR A 530 -12.96 -5.18 -1.48
N LEU A 531 -12.96 -3.93 -1.00
CA LEU A 531 -13.57 -3.52 0.26
C LEU A 531 -14.94 -2.86 0.02
N GLY A 532 -15.19 -2.43 -1.22
CA GLY A 532 -16.46 -1.85 -1.65
C GLY A 532 -16.32 -0.44 -2.18
N ASN A 533 -17.46 0.19 -2.41
CA ASN A 533 -17.57 1.61 -2.69
C ASN A 533 -18.84 2.16 -2.04
N LYS A 534 -19.03 3.47 -2.15
CA LYS A 534 -20.09 4.20 -1.46
C LYS A 534 -21.42 4.14 -2.24
N SER A 535 -21.38 3.78 -3.52
CA SER A 535 -22.52 3.77 -4.45
C SER A 535 -23.21 2.40 -4.59
N LEU A 536 -22.61 1.32 -4.07
CA LEU A 536 -23.07 -0.08 -4.23
C LEU A 536 -23.13 -0.57 -5.68
N THR A 537 -22.52 0.15 -6.61
CA THR A 537 -22.37 -0.29 -8.00
C THR A 537 -21.02 -0.95 -8.21
N PRO A 538 -20.85 -1.78 -9.25
CA PRO A 538 -19.54 -2.34 -9.56
C PRO A 538 -18.51 -1.27 -9.94
N SER A 539 -17.28 -1.47 -9.49
CA SER A 539 -16.10 -0.73 -9.95
C SER A 539 -15.25 -1.62 -10.86
N PHE A 540 -14.42 -1.01 -11.68
CA PHE A 540 -13.47 -1.69 -12.57
C PHE A 540 -12.07 -1.22 -12.26
N ILE A 541 -11.13 -2.16 -12.27
CA ILE A 541 -9.71 -1.89 -12.21
C ILE A 541 -9.04 -2.42 -13.48
N LYS A 542 -8.23 -1.57 -14.11
CA LYS A 542 -7.36 -1.89 -15.22
C LYS A 542 -5.94 -2.03 -14.68
N ALA A 543 -5.24 -3.08 -15.09
CA ALA A 543 -3.82 -3.25 -14.88
C ALA A 543 -3.11 -3.22 -16.23
N THR A 544 -2.21 -2.26 -16.42
CA THR A 544 -1.31 -2.18 -17.56
C THR A 544 0.07 -2.68 -17.13
N ILE A 545 0.52 -3.76 -17.76
CA ILE A 545 1.77 -4.45 -17.43
C ILE A 545 2.77 -4.12 -18.54
N TYR A 546 3.80 -3.33 -18.22
CA TYR A 546 4.87 -3.00 -19.15
C TYR A 546 6.08 -3.91 -18.91
N HIS A 547 6.57 -4.52 -19.98
CA HIS A 547 7.83 -5.27 -20.00
C HIS A 547 8.88 -4.51 -20.80
N ASN A 548 10.14 -4.61 -20.39
CA ASN A 548 11.27 -3.92 -21.02
C ASN A 548 10.99 -2.41 -21.17
N TYR A 549 10.40 -1.81 -20.13
CA TYR A 549 10.00 -0.41 -20.13
C TYR A 549 11.21 0.51 -20.36
N GLY A 550 11.05 1.54 -21.20
CA GLY A 550 12.14 2.45 -21.60
C GLY A 550 13.01 1.95 -22.76
N THR A 551 12.86 0.69 -23.20
CA THR A 551 13.67 0.11 -24.29
C THR A 551 12.92 0.07 -25.61
N SER A 552 13.64 -0.11 -26.73
CA SER A 552 13.04 -0.33 -28.05
C SER A 552 12.21 -1.61 -28.16
N SER A 553 12.37 -2.55 -27.22
CA SER A 553 11.59 -3.80 -27.13
C SER A 553 10.44 -3.72 -26.11
N GLN A 554 10.12 -2.51 -25.65
CA GLN A 554 9.01 -2.27 -24.75
C GLN A 554 7.72 -2.87 -25.32
N ARG A 555 7.00 -3.61 -24.49
CA ARG A 555 5.67 -4.13 -24.80
C ARG A 555 4.76 -3.99 -23.60
N LYS A 556 3.45 -3.99 -23.83
CA LYS A 556 2.46 -3.93 -22.76
C LYS A 556 1.38 -4.99 -22.91
N GLU A 557 0.79 -5.37 -21.78
CA GLU A 557 -0.47 -6.10 -21.71
C GLU A 557 -1.47 -5.31 -20.87
N VAL A 558 -2.74 -5.33 -21.26
CA VAL A 558 -3.83 -4.70 -20.49
C VAL A 558 -4.77 -5.80 -20.00
N LYS A 559 -5.08 -5.76 -18.70
CA LYS A 559 -6.05 -6.67 -18.06
C LYS A 559 -7.06 -5.85 -17.29
N VAL A 560 -8.34 -6.21 -17.37
CA VAL A 560 -9.43 -5.49 -16.72
C VAL A 560 -10.25 -6.43 -15.86
N PHE A 561 -10.57 -5.99 -14.65
CA PHE A 561 -11.27 -6.78 -13.66
C PHE A 561 -12.44 -5.97 -13.10
N LYS A 562 -13.59 -6.62 -13.02
CA LYS A 562 -14.78 -6.07 -12.37
C LYS A 562 -14.76 -6.43 -10.90
N LEU A 563 -14.82 -5.43 -10.03
CA LEU A 563 -14.82 -5.56 -8.58
C LEU A 563 -16.26 -5.71 -8.07
N GLN A 564 -16.58 -6.87 -7.51
CA GLN A 564 -17.93 -7.19 -7.01
C GLN A 564 -17.91 -7.92 -5.67
N MET A 565 -17.11 -8.98 -5.53
CA MET A 565 -17.02 -9.76 -4.29
C MET A 565 -16.17 -9.02 -3.26
N LYS A 566 -16.77 -8.71 -2.10
CA LYS A 566 -16.09 -8.01 -1.00
C LYS A 566 -15.31 -8.97 -0.10
N ASP A 567 -14.28 -8.43 0.55
CA ASP A 567 -13.54 -9.01 1.68
C ASP A 567 -12.80 -10.33 1.43
N ILE A 568 -12.64 -10.71 0.15
CA ILE A 568 -11.95 -11.93 -0.27
C ILE A 568 -10.87 -11.60 -1.30
N ASN A 569 -9.67 -12.14 -1.10
CA ASN A 569 -8.56 -12.03 -2.06
C ASN A 569 -8.89 -12.80 -3.35
N GLN A 570 -8.71 -12.15 -4.49
CA GLN A 570 -8.88 -12.72 -5.82
C GLN A 570 -7.56 -12.61 -6.57
N GLU A 571 -7.11 -13.69 -7.20
CA GLU A 571 -5.94 -13.67 -8.08
C GLU A 571 -6.28 -12.86 -9.33
N LEU A 572 -5.58 -11.73 -9.55
CA LEU A 572 -5.74 -10.93 -10.75
C LEU A 572 -4.93 -11.55 -11.90
N PHE A 573 -3.61 -11.66 -11.70
CA PHE A 573 -2.70 -12.19 -12.69
C PHE A 573 -1.34 -12.57 -12.08
N LYS A 574 -0.56 -13.31 -12.86
CA LYS A 574 0.84 -13.62 -12.59
C LYS A 574 1.71 -13.00 -13.66
N ILE A 575 2.88 -12.50 -13.26
CA ILE A 575 3.92 -12.01 -14.16
C ILE A 575 5.20 -12.79 -13.92
N GLN A 576 5.95 -13.02 -15.00
CA GLN A 576 7.29 -13.56 -14.90
C GLN A 576 8.27 -12.39 -14.91
N ASN A 577 8.98 -12.21 -13.80
CA ASN A 577 10.06 -11.25 -13.70
C ASN A 577 11.39 -11.94 -14.05
N SER A 578 12.06 -11.51 -15.10
CA SER A 578 13.31 -12.09 -15.57
C SER A 578 14.47 -11.16 -15.26
N MET A 579 15.63 -11.73 -14.89
CA MET A 579 16.88 -10.97 -14.94
C MET A 579 17.20 -10.73 -16.42
N ASN A 580 17.25 -9.46 -16.84
CA ASN A 580 17.88 -9.13 -18.10
C ASN A 580 19.39 -9.26 -17.90
N LEU A 581 19.97 -10.37 -18.36
CA LEU A 581 21.42 -10.45 -18.54
C LEU A 581 21.78 -9.49 -19.68
N THR A 582 22.13 -8.25 -19.36
CA THR A 582 22.81 -7.38 -20.32
C THR A 582 24.15 -8.04 -20.63
N SER A 583 24.28 -8.64 -21.81
CA SER A 583 25.59 -8.90 -22.40
C SER A 583 26.26 -7.55 -22.63
N ASN A 584 27.31 -7.27 -21.88
CA ASN A 584 28.21 -6.12 -22.09
C ASN A 584 28.75 -6.09 -23.53
#